data_AF-A0A146FS18-F1
#
_entry.id   AF-A0A146FS18-F1
#
_cell.length_a   1.000
_cell.length_b   1.000
_cell.length_c   1.000
_cell.angle_alpha   90.00
_cell.angle_beta   90.00
_cell.angle_gamma   90.00
#
_symmetry.space_group_name_H-M   'P 1'
#
loop_
_entity.id
_entity.type
_entity.pdbx_description
1 polymer ?
#
loop_
_entity_poly.entity_id
_entity_poly.type
_entity_poly.pdbx_seq_one_letter_code
_entity_poly.pdbx_strand_id
1 'polypeptide(L)'
;MSWLTRSSFRHPYRSLLSVFILWKASLLLLAILTPGPGYDTSTTLFPWHKNTDETEGIVQSTSRLISTKLTRWDSIYFTEAARRGHLLEQEWAFSYAFSKFINLLACGFTNIGAIPYEFKHSALGIAISHAAHAISVVVLYRLACTLFPGAQGRKLAFIAAYLHIISPAGLFLSAPCTESTYSLLSFTGTLLFAQSFGARGVSISIKDSLLVLAGILYGLSTAVRGNGLLNGIVFFEEACRVLYSLTQGFSFAKFRRLVAVGLGGICTGLGFVLPQYIAYQHFCATHEDPSREWCHRTIPSIYSFVQDHYW
;
A
#
# COMPACT_ATOMS: atom_id res chain seq x y z
N MET A 1 -30.27 19.70 -6.86
CA MET A 1 -28.97 19.02 -7.11
C MET A 1 -27.94 19.85 -7.90
N SER A 2 -28.27 21.01 -8.52
CA SER A 2 -27.26 21.81 -9.26
C SER A 2 -26.28 22.60 -8.38
N TRP A 3 -26.65 22.95 -7.15
CA TRP A 3 -25.81 23.75 -6.24
C TRP A 3 -24.59 23.00 -5.69
N LEU A 4 -24.72 21.69 -5.46
CA LEU A 4 -23.61 20.81 -5.02
C LEU A 4 -22.50 20.68 -6.09
N THR A 5 -22.84 20.89 -7.37
CA THR A 5 -21.86 20.73 -8.46
C THR A 5 -20.93 21.93 -8.62
N ARG A 6 -21.36 23.17 -8.32
CA ARG A 6 -20.48 24.35 -8.51
C ARG A 6 -19.54 24.62 -7.34
N SER A 7 -19.96 24.39 -6.09
CA SER A 7 -19.11 24.67 -4.93
C SER A 7 -18.02 23.61 -4.72
N SER A 8 -18.32 22.34 -5.04
CA SER A 8 -17.38 21.24 -4.85
C SER A 8 -16.09 21.37 -5.67
N PHE A 9 -16.16 22.00 -6.85
CA PHE A 9 -14.98 22.28 -7.67
C PHE A 9 -14.17 23.51 -7.22
N ARG A 10 -14.76 24.39 -6.39
CA ARG A 10 -14.04 25.57 -5.86
C ARG A 10 -13.10 25.21 -4.71
N HIS A 11 -13.47 24.21 -3.91
CA HIS A 11 -12.65 23.72 -2.80
C HIS A 11 -12.49 22.18 -2.85
N PRO A 12 -11.80 21.65 -3.88
CA PRO A 12 -11.76 20.22 -4.16
C PRO A 12 -11.25 19.40 -2.97
N TYR A 13 -10.21 19.85 -2.28
CA TYR A 13 -9.67 19.16 -1.11
C TYR A 13 -10.65 19.06 0.06
N ARG A 14 -11.41 20.14 0.35
CA ARG A 14 -12.41 20.14 1.42
C ARG A 14 -13.56 19.19 1.07
N SER A 15 -14.05 19.25 -0.16
CA SER A 15 -15.12 18.36 -0.63
C SER A 15 -14.69 16.90 -0.61
N LEU A 16 -13.49 16.57 -1.10
CA LEU A 16 -12.96 15.21 -1.04
C LEU A 16 -12.80 14.72 0.40
N LEU A 17 -12.30 15.56 1.31
CA LEU A 17 -12.17 15.20 2.72
C LEU A 17 -13.54 14.95 3.38
N SER A 18 -14.52 15.82 3.14
CA SER A 18 -15.88 15.63 3.66
C SER A 18 -16.51 14.33 3.14
N VAL A 19 -16.40 14.06 1.84
CA VAL A 19 -16.90 12.79 1.25
C VAL A 19 -16.16 11.60 1.86
N PHE A 20 -14.84 11.67 2.02
CA PHE A 20 -14.03 10.62 2.63
C PHE A 20 -14.49 10.31 4.06
N ILE A 21 -14.63 11.34 4.91
CA ILE A 21 -15.07 11.17 6.30
C ILE A 21 -16.47 10.55 6.35
N LEU A 22 -17.41 11.08 5.56
CA LEU A 22 -18.79 10.58 5.53
C LEU A 22 -18.84 9.11 5.06
N TRP A 23 -18.08 8.77 4.02
CA TRP A 23 -18.04 7.41 3.49
C TRP A 23 -17.36 6.43 4.45
N LYS A 24 -16.25 6.83 5.08
CA LYS A 24 -15.59 5.99 6.10
C LYS A 24 -16.47 5.81 7.33
N ALA A 25 -17.14 6.86 7.79
CA ALA A 25 -18.11 6.77 8.86
C ALA A 25 -19.27 5.82 8.52
N SER A 26 -19.82 5.90 7.30
CA SER A 26 -20.90 4.99 6.87
C SER A 26 -20.45 3.54 6.80
N LEU A 27 -19.23 3.27 6.32
CA LEU A 27 -18.66 1.93 6.27
C LEU A 27 -18.41 1.37 7.69
N LEU A 28 -17.83 2.16 8.58
CA LEU A 28 -17.59 1.75 9.98
C LEU A 28 -18.90 1.50 10.72
N LEU A 29 -19.90 2.38 10.52
CA LEU A 29 -21.23 2.19 11.08
C LEU A 29 -21.86 0.88 10.57
N LEU A 30 -21.78 0.62 9.26
CA LEU A 30 -22.26 -0.64 8.68
C LEU A 30 -21.56 -1.85 9.31
N ALA A 31 -20.22 -1.80 9.46
CA ALA A 31 -19.46 -2.89 10.07
C ALA A 31 -19.85 -3.16 11.53
N ILE A 32 -20.11 -2.11 12.31
CA ILE A 32 -20.55 -2.20 13.72
C ILE A 32 -21.97 -2.75 13.81
N LEU A 33 -22.89 -2.25 12.98
CA LEU A 33 -24.31 -2.64 13.00
C LEU A 33 -24.58 -4.02 12.39
N THR A 34 -23.62 -4.60 11.64
CA THR A 34 -23.79 -5.92 11.04
C THR A 34 -23.86 -6.98 12.14
N PRO A 35 -25.01 -7.69 12.28
CA PRO A 35 -25.22 -8.65 13.36
C PRO A 35 -24.40 -9.91 13.17
N GLY A 36 -24.22 -10.64 14.28
CA GLY A 36 -23.56 -11.94 14.29
C GLY A 36 -22.02 -11.90 14.16
N PRO A 37 -21.39 -13.08 14.23
CA PRO A 37 -19.94 -13.21 14.15
C PRO A 37 -19.42 -13.01 12.72
N GLY A 38 -20.29 -13.01 11.70
CA GLY A 38 -19.91 -13.00 10.28
C GLY A 38 -19.63 -14.41 9.74
N TYR A 39 -19.41 -14.51 8.42
CA TYR A 39 -19.05 -15.78 7.78
C TYR A 39 -17.66 -16.26 8.23
N ASP A 40 -16.67 -15.36 8.17
CA ASP A 40 -15.37 -15.60 8.79
C ASP A 40 -15.42 -15.27 10.29
N THR A 41 -15.20 -16.29 11.11
CA THR A 41 -15.20 -16.21 12.58
C THR A 41 -13.80 -16.30 13.16
N SER A 42 -12.75 -16.36 12.33
CA SER A 42 -11.37 -16.56 12.79
C SER A 42 -10.91 -15.51 13.81
N THR A 43 -11.41 -14.28 13.71
CA THR A 43 -11.11 -13.20 14.67
C THR A 43 -11.66 -13.46 16.08
N THR A 44 -12.67 -14.32 16.24
CA THR A 44 -13.24 -14.64 17.56
C THR A 44 -12.38 -15.63 18.34
N LEU A 45 -11.43 -16.29 17.66
CA LEU A 45 -10.47 -17.21 18.28
C LEU A 45 -9.39 -16.47 19.06
N PHE A 46 -9.21 -15.15 18.82
CA PHE A 46 -8.19 -14.37 19.49
C PHE A 46 -8.44 -14.23 21.00
N PRO A 47 -7.38 -14.30 21.83
CA PRO A 47 -7.51 -14.18 23.29
C PRO A 47 -8.22 -12.90 23.74
N TRP A 48 -7.97 -11.78 23.05
CA TRP A 48 -8.57 -10.48 23.34
C TRP A 48 -10.05 -10.36 22.98
N HIS A 49 -10.58 -11.30 22.19
CA HIS A 49 -12.02 -11.42 21.96
C HIS A 49 -12.71 -12.18 23.10
N LYS A 50 -12.01 -13.13 23.73
CA LYS A 50 -12.54 -14.00 24.81
C LYS A 50 -12.48 -13.35 26.20
N ASN A 51 -11.45 -12.55 26.46
CA ASN A 51 -11.29 -11.84 27.74
C ASN A 51 -12.11 -10.54 27.73
N THR A 52 -13.43 -10.63 27.92
CA THR A 52 -14.36 -9.49 28.01
C THR A 52 -14.57 -8.97 29.44
N ASP A 53 -13.94 -9.58 30.45
CA ASP A 53 -14.29 -9.36 31.86
C ASP A 53 -13.65 -8.12 32.51
N GLU A 54 -12.85 -7.34 31.77
CA GLU A 54 -12.32 -6.07 32.27
C GLU A 54 -13.22 -4.89 31.89
N THR A 55 -13.53 -4.02 32.86
CA THR A 55 -14.18 -2.71 32.67
C THR A 55 -13.34 -1.82 31.76
N GLU A 56 -13.47 -2.01 30.45
CA GLU A 56 -12.85 -1.19 29.43
C GLU A 56 -13.61 0.14 29.27
N GLY A 57 -12.86 1.24 29.08
CA GLY A 57 -13.46 2.52 28.72
C GLY A 57 -14.11 2.45 27.33
N ILE A 58 -15.11 3.30 27.07
CA ILE A 58 -15.89 3.32 25.80
C ILE A 58 -15.00 3.32 24.55
N VAL A 59 -13.90 4.07 24.56
CA VAL A 59 -12.93 4.14 23.44
C VAL A 59 -12.23 2.80 23.21
N GLN A 60 -11.86 2.10 24.27
CA GLN A 60 -11.20 0.80 24.18
C GLN A 60 -12.20 -0.26 23.71
N SER A 61 -13.42 -0.30 24.26
CA SER A 61 -14.45 -1.24 23.81
C SER A 61 -14.86 -1.02 22.35
N THR A 62 -15.01 0.24 21.92
CA THR A 62 -15.34 0.56 20.52
C THR A 62 -14.19 0.22 19.57
N SER A 63 -12.94 0.52 19.93
CA SER A 63 -11.77 0.14 19.11
C SER A 63 -11.58 -1.38 19.03
N ARG A 64 -11.83 -2.11 20.12
CA ARG A 64 -11.87 -3.58 20.14
C ARG A 64 -12.93 -4.13 19.19
N LEU A 65 -14.15 -3.57 19.23
CA LEU A 65 -15.24 -3.97 18.35
C LEU A 65 -14.90 -3.73 16.88
N ILE A 66 -14.40 -2.54 16.54
CA ILE A 66 -13.97 -2.20 15.19
C ILE A 66 -12.84 -3.14 14.73
N SER A 67 -11.85 -3.39 15.59
CA SER A 67 -10.76 -4.34 15.32
C SER A 67 -11.27 -5.74 15.02
N THR A 68 -12.27 -6.21 15.78
CA THR A 68 -12.92 -7.52 15.58
C THR A 68 -13.65 -7.60 14.24
N LYS A 69 -14.36 -6.53 13.88
CA LYS A 69 -15.18 -6.50 12.65
C LYS A 69 -14.32 -6.31 11.40
N LEU A 70 -13.23 -5.55 11.48
CA LEU A 70 -12.37 -5.24 10.33
C LEU A 70 -11.20 -6.21 10.12
N THR A 71 -10.77 -6.96 11.13
CA THR A 71 -9.64 -7.90 10.99
C THR A 71 -10.14 -9.28 10.65
N ARG A 72 -10.61 -9.45 9.41
CA ARG A 72 -11.16 -10.70 8.88
C ARG A 72 -10.50 -11.05 7.56
N TRP A 73 -10.61 -12.29 7.14
CA TRP A 73 -10.05 -12.81 5.90
C TRP A 73 -8.53 -12.53 5.85
N ASP A 74 -8.05 -12.02 4.73
CA ASP A 74 -6.66 -11.65 4.47
C ASP A 74 -6.06 -10.73 5.54
N SER A 75 -6.86 -9.86 6.17
CA SER A 75 -6.39 -8.97 7.25
C SER A 75 -5.79 -9.72 8.42
N ILE A 76 -6.29 -10.92 8.72
CA ILE A 76 -5.80 -11.72 9.84
C ILE A 76 -4.34 -12.09 9.64
N TYR A 77 -3.98 -12.54 8.43
CA TYR A 77 -2.61 -12.89 8.09
C TYR A 77 -1.68 -11.69 8.22
N PHE A 78 -2.06 -10.51 7.73
CA PHE A 78 -1.23 -9.31 7.88
C PHE A 78 -0.99 -8.94 9.35
N THR A 79 -2.04 -8.98 10.18
CA THR A 79 -1.95 -8.60 11.60
C THR A 79 -1.22 -9.64 12.45
N GLU A 80 -1.43 -10.92 12.20
CA GLU A 80 -0.75 -11.98 12.96
C GLU A 80 0.71 -12.08 12.58
N ALA A 81 1.04 -11.99 11.30
CA ALA A 81 2.43 -11.93 10.88
C ALA A 81 3.12 -10.66 11.40
N ALA A 82 2.38 -9.56 11.62
CA ALA A 82 2.93 -8.38 12.30
C ALA A 82 3.19 -8.64 13.79
N ARG A 83 2.35 -9.42 14.47
CA ARG A 83 2.48 -9.71 15.90
C ARG A 83 3.58 -10.73 16.20
N ARG A 84 3.63 -11.83 15.45
CA ARG A 84 4.52 -12.98 15.71
C ARG A 84 5.58 -13.23 14.65
N GLY A 85 5.57 -12.48 13.55
CA GLY A 85 6.36 -12.79 12.37
C GLY A 85 5.71 -13.85 11.48
N HIS A 86 6.17 -13.90 10.23
CA HIS A 86 5.85 -14.97 9.29
C HIS A 86 6.51 -16.27 9.76
N LEU A 87 5.69 -17.31 9.98
CA LEU A 87 6.16 -18.62 10.40
C LEU A 87 5.94 -19.70 9.33
N LEU A 88 4.88 -19.54 8.52
CA LEU A 88 4.47 -20.54 7.53
C LEU A 88 4.67 -20.00 6.11
N GLU A 89 4.93 -20.88 5.14
CA GLU A 89 5.22 -20.49 3.76
C GLU A 89 4.03 -19.77 3.11
N GLN A 90 2.81 -20.26 3.31
CA GLN A 90 1.59 -19.64 2.75
C GLN A 90 1.37 -18.19 3.25
N GLU A 91 1.90 -17.82 4.42
CA GLU A 91 1.76 -16.47 4.96
C GLU A 91 2.51 -15.45 4.12
N TRP A 92 3.50 -15.88 3.33
CA TRP A 92 4.33 -14.96 2.54
C TRP A 92 3.59 -14.32 1.38
N ALA A 93 2.50 -14.93 0.92
CA ALA A 93 1.62 -14.25 -0.01
C ALA A 93 0.89 -13.05 0.63
N PHE A 94 0.80 -12.99 1.96
CA PHE A 94 0.36 -11.85 2.72
C PHE A 94 1.56 -10.99 3.16
N SER A 95 2.00 -10.15 2.22
CA SER A 95 2.99 -9.06 2.35
C SER A 95 3.84 -9.03 3.62
N TYR A 96 5.06 -9.55 3.51
CA TYR A 96 6.10 -9.42 4.53
C TYR A 96 6.38 -7.97 4.92
N ALA A 97 6.52 -7.08 3.93
CA ALA A 97 6.87 -5.68 4.17
C ALA A 97 5.79 -4.94 4.96
N PHE A 98 4.52 -5.18 4.66
CA PHE A 98 3.40 -4.53 5.34
C PHE A 98 3.29 -4.98 6.81
N SER A 99 3.39 -6.28 7.07
CA SER A 99 3.37 -6.81 8.45
C SER A 99 4.55 -6.29 9.28
N LYS A 100 5.76 -6.22 8.69
CA LYS A 100 6.93 -5.61 9.37
C LYS A 100 6.72 -4.13 9.66
N PHE A 101 6.09 -3.39 8.74
CA PHE A 101 5.77 -1.97 8.98
C PHE A 101 4.79 -1.79 10.14
N ILE A 102 3.73 -2.61 10.22
CA ILE A 102 2.80 -2.60 11.36
C ILE A 102 3.55 -2.92 12.67
N ASN A 103 4.39 -3.95 12.67
CA ASN A 103 5.18 -4.34 13.85
C ASN A 103 6.11 -3.21 14.32
N LEU A 104 6.83 -2.56 13.40
CA LEU A 104 7.74 -1.46 13.71
C LEU A 104 7.00 -0.32 14.43
N LEU A 105 5.82 0.07 13.92
CA LEU A 105 4.99 1.08 14.56
C LEU A 105 4.50 0.60 15.93
N ALA A 106 4.03 -0.64 16.04
CA ALA A 106 3.56 -1.20 17.31
C ALA A 106 4.64 -1.20 18.39
N CYS A 107 5.87 -1.58 18.06
CA CYS A 107 7.04 -1.50 18.94
C CYS A 107 7.34 -0.05 19.34
N GLY A 108 7.33 0.88 18.39
CA GLY A 108 7.53 2.30 18.65
C GLY A 108 6.52 2.88 19.64
N PHE A 109 5.23 2.61 19.45
CA PHE A 109 4.16 3.08 20.35
C PHE A 109 4.22 2.42 21.73
N THR A 110 4.67 1.16 21.82
CA THR A 110 4.83 0.46 23.11
C THR A 110 5.93 1.12 23.94
N ASN A 111 7.04 1.50 23.32
CA ASN A 111 8.16 2.18 24.01
C ASN A 111 7.78 3.57 24.54
N ILE A 112 6.76 4.21 23.96
CA ILE A 112 6.25 5.53 24.37
C ILE A 112 5.11 5.38 25.40
N GLY A 113 4.75 4.15 25.78
CA GLY A 113 3.67 3.88 26.75
C GLY A 113 2.26 4.19 26.22
N ALA A 114 2.09 4.33 24.90
CA ALA A 114 0.88 4.90 24.32
C ALA A 114 -0.24 3.88 24.05
N ILE A 115 0.08 2.59 23.86
CA ILE A 115 -0.90 1.58 23.39
C ILE A 115 -0.63 0.18 23.96
N PRO A 116 -0.96 -0.11 25.23
CA PRO A 116 -0.85 -1.46 25.80
C PRO A 116 -2.14 -2.28 25.55
N TYR A 117 -2.52 -2.45 24.28
CA TYR A 117 -3.71 -3.26 23.92
C TYR A 117 -3.32 -4.54 23.19
N GLU A 118 -3.99 -5.64 23.50
CA GLU A 118 -3.81 -6.93 22.82
C GLU A 118 -4.14 -6.84 21.31
N PHE A 119 -5.09 -5.99 20.92
CA PHE A 119 -5.49 -5.77 19.52
C PHE A 119 -4.71 -4.62 18.82
N LYS A 120 -3.60 -4.13 19.40
CA LYS A 120 -2.86 -2.96 18.88
C LYS A 120 -2.43 -3.08 17.42
N HIS A 121 -1.99 -4.27 16.97
CA HIS A 121 -1.55 -4.49 15.59
C HIS A 121 -2.70 -4.30 14.59
N SER A 122 -3.91 -4.77 14.96
CA SER A 122 -5.13 -4.55 14.18
C SER A 122 -5.50 -3.07 14.13
N ALA A 123 -5.56 -2.40 15.28
CA ALA A 123 -5.88 -0.98 15.36
C ALA A 123 -4.91 -0.11 14.53
N LEU A 124 -3.61 -0.42 14.59
CA LEU A 124 -2.58 0.23 13.77
C LEU A 124 -2.76 -0.06 12.29
N GLY A 125 -3.03 -1.32 11.90
CA GLY A 125 -3.33 -1.67 10.51
C GLY A 125 -4.55 -0.93 9.94
N ILE A 126 -5.61 -0.77 10.73
CA ILE A 126 -6.80 0.02 10.39
C ILE A 126 -6.43 1.49 10.21
N ALA A 127 -5.67 2.06 11.17
CA ALA A 127 -5.25 3.46 11.11
C ALA A 127 -4.36 3.75 9.89
N ILE A 128 -3.40 2.88 9.62
CA ILE A 128 -2.54 2.94 8.41
C ILE A 128 -3.40 2.91 7.15
N SER A 129 -4.39 2.01 7.08
CA SER A 129 -5.23 1.87 5.89
C SER A 129 -6.12 3.09 5.66
N HIS A 130 -6.68 3.70 6.71
CA HIS A 130 -7.43 4.95 6.61
C HIS A 130 -6.55 6.13 6.20
N ALA A 131 -5.39 6.29 6.86
CA ALA A 131 -4.44 7.36 6.54
C ALA A 131 -3.92 7.22 5.11
N ALA A 132 -3.51 6.01 4.72
CA ALA A 132 -3.01 5.74 3.38
C ALA A 132 -4.07 5.99 2.31
N HIS A 133 -5.31 5.55 2.53
CA HIS A 133 -6.40 5.82 1.59
C HIS A 133 -6.68 7.33 1.49
N ALA A 134 -6.78 8.05 2.61
CA ALA A 134 -7.03 9.49 2.61
C ALA A 134 -5.94 10.26 1.83
N ILE A 135 -4.66 9.93 2.06
CA ILE A 135 -3.55 10.57 1.35
C ILE A 135 -3.55 10.14 -0.13
N SER A 136 -3.84 8.87 -0.44
CA SER A 136 -3.91 8.39 -1.83
C SER A 136 -4.95 9.14 -2.65
N VAL A 137 -6.09 9.53 -2.07
CA VAL A 137 -7.13 10.35 -2.72
C VAL A 137 -6.57 11.72 -3.11
N VAL A 138 -5.82 12.36 -2.20
CA VAL A 138 -5.19 13.67 -2.46
C VAL A 138 -4.12 13.55 -3.54
N VAL A 139 -3.31 12.49 -3.48
CA VAL A 139 -2.25 12.22 -4.46
C VAL A 139 -2.84 11.91 -5.83
N LEU A 140 -3.89 11.09 -5.91
CA LEU A 140 -4.59 10.77 -7.16
C LEU A 140 -5.18 12.02 -7.81
N TYR A 141 -5.81 12.90 -7.01
CA TYR A 141 -6.30 14.19 -7.50
C TYR A 141 -5.17 15.05 -8.10
N ARG A 142 -4.03 15.15 -7.40
CA ARG A 142 -2.86 15.90 -7.88
C ARG A 142 -2.24 15.28 -9.13
N LEU A 143 -2.14 13.95 -9.18
CA LEU A 143 -1.64 13.19 -10.32
C LEU A 143 -2.49 13.45 -11.55
N ALA A 144 -3.81 13.28 -11.43
CA ALA A 144 -4.72 13.52 -12.54
C ALA A 144 -4.70 14.98 -13.01
N CYS A 145 -4.56 15.96 -12.10
CA CYS A 145 -4.37 17.36 -12.48
C CYS A 145 -3.04 17.62 -13.21
N THR A 146 -2.00 16.84 -12.89
CA THR A 146 -0.68 16.94 -13.54
C THR A 146 -0.73 16.37 -14.96
N LEU A 147 -1.44 15.26 -15.16
CA LEU A 147 -1.59 14.59 -16.45
C LEU A 147 -2.57 15.33 -17.38
N PHE A 148 -3.66 15.87 -16.82
CA PHE A 148 -4.72 16.55 -17.57
C PHE A 148 -4.85 18.00 -17.07
N PRO A 149 -4.06 18.94 -17.63
CA PRO A 149 -4.17 20.35 -17.24
C PRO A 149 -5.48 20.99 -17.75
N GLY A 150 -5.88 22.09 -17.11
CA GLY A 150 -7.07 22.87 -17.50
C GLY A 150 -8.34 22.52 -16.71
N ALA A 151 -9.45 23.19 -17.05
CA ALA A 151 -10.70 23.10 -16.28
C ALA A 151 -11.37 21.72 -16.38
N GLN A 152 -11.40 21.13 -17.58
CA GLN A 152 -11.96 19.80 -17.80
C GLN A 152 -11.13 18.71 -17.10
N GLY A 153 -9.80 18.82 -17.15
CA GLY A 153 -8.90 17.90 -16.46
C GLY A 153 -9.03 17.96 -14.93
N ARG A 154 -9.22 19.15 -14.33
CA ARG A 154 -9.55 19.27 -12.89
C ARG A 154 -10.87 18.60 -12.53
N LYS A 155 -11.88 18.64 -13.42
CA LYS A 155 -13.15 17.95 -13.22
C LYS A 155 -12.96 16.43 -13.26
N LEU A 156 -12.19 15.92 -14.23
CA LEU A 156 -11.84 14.51 -14.33
C LEU A 156 -11.06 14.04 -13.09
N ALA A 157 -10.07 14.82 -12.64
CA ALA A 157 -9.28 14.53 -11.45
C ALA A 157 -10.16 14.43 -10.19
N PHE A 158 -11.11 15.34 -10.03
CA PHE A 158 -12.05 15.30 -8.91
C PHE A 158 -12.95 14.07 -8.96
N ILE A 159 -13.48 13.74 -10.14
CA ILE A 159 -14.33 12.54 -10.33
C ILE A 159 -13.53 11.27 -10.04
N ALA A 160 -12.29 11.16 -10.54
CA ALA A 160 -11.43 10.02 -10.29
C ALA A 160 -11.14 9.85 -8.78
N ALA A 161 -10.80 10.94 -8.09
CA ALA A 161 -10.57 10.92 -6.65
C ALA A 161 -11.84 10.58 -5.86
N TYR A 162 -13.00 11.09 -6.29
CA TYR A 162 -14.30 10.77 -5.69
C TYR A 162 -14.64 9.27 -5.85
N LEU A 163 -14.50 8.73 -7.06
CA LEU A 163 -14.73 7.31 -7.33
C LEU A 163 -13.77 6.40 -6.59
N HIS A 164 -12.53 6.83 -6.37
CA HIS A 164 -11.57 6.12 -5.52
C HIS A 164 -12.05 6.03 -4.07
N ILE A 165 -12.62 7.12 -3.52
CA ILE A 165 -13.22 7.11 -2.17
C ILE A 165 -14.35 6.08 -2.08
N ILE A 166 -15.33 6.16 -3.00
CA ILE A 166 -16.53 5.30 -3.01
C ILE A 166 -16.33 3.98 -3.76
N SER A 167 -15.09 3.53 -3.89
CA SER A 167 -14.73 2.30 -4.59
C SER A 167 -15.50 1.10 -4.00
N PRO A 168 -15.92 0.12 -4.84
CA PRO A 168 -16.60 -1.08 -4.38
C PRO A 168 -15.74 -1.94 -3.42
N ALA A 169 -14.43 -1.70 -3.37
CA ALA A 169 -13.55 -2.32 -2.37
C ALA A 169 -13.99 -2.00 -0.92
N GLY A 170 -14.69 -0.89 -0.69
CA GLY A 170 -15.42 -0.63 0.55
C GLY A 170 -14.59 -0.81 1.83
N LEU A 171 -14.97 -1.81 2.64
CA LEU A 171 -14.34 -2.12 3.92
C LEU A 171 -12.90 -2.64 3.78
N PHE A 172 -12.49 -3.22 2.65
CA PHE A 172 -11.09 -3.61 2.42
C PHE A 172 -10.13 -2.41 2.46
N LEU A 173 -10.59 -1.23 2.06
CA LEU A 173 -9.81 0.02 2.17
C LEU A 173 -9.82 0.63 3.58
N SER A 174 -10.43 -0.05 4.55
CA SER A 174 -10.51 0.33 5.97
C SER A 174 -9.90 -0.73 6.88
N ALA A 175 -9.96 -1.99 6.46
CA ALA A 175 -9.36 -3.13 7.14
C ALA A 175 -7.81 -3.08 7.10
N PRO A 176 -7.11 -3.83 7.96
CA PRO A 176 -5.65 -4.03 7.93
C PRO A 176 -5.13 -4.72 6.66
N CYS A 177 -5.41 -4.18 5.48
CA CYS A 177 -5.01 -4.75 4.21
C CYS A 177 -4.06 -3.82 3.44
N THR A 178 -3.43 -4.37 2.41
CA THR A 178 -2.36 -3.70 1.69
C THR A 178 -2.85 -2.73 0.61
N GLU A 179 -4.11 -2.78 0.18
CA GLU A 179 -4.66 -2.01 -0.94
C GLU A 179 -4.49 -0.51 -0.75
N SER A 180 -4.80 0.00 0.44
CA SER A 180 -4.70 1.43 0.75
C SER A 180 -3.24 1.91 0.75
N THR A 181 -2.33 1.14 1.35
CA THR A 181 -0.89 1.46 1.37
C THR A 181 -0.27 1.33 -0.02
N TYR A 182 -0.63 0.28 -0.76
CA TYR A 182 -0.22 0.09 -2.15
C TYR A 182 -0.66 1.25 -3.03
N SER A 183 -1.94 1.64 -2.98
CA SER A 183 -2.47 2.74 -3.79
C SER A 183 -1.79 4.07 -3.47
N LEU A 184 -1.52 4.38 -2.19
CA LEU A 184 -0.74 5.55 -1.80
C LEU A 184 0.66 5.55 -2.42
N LEU A 185 1.43 4.48 -2.20
CA LEU A 185 2.81 4.38 -2.67
C LEU A 185 2.88 4.40 -4.20
N SER A 186 2.00 3.65 -4.86
CA SER A 186 1.90 3.59 -6.32
C SER A 186 1.51 4.94 -6.91
N PHE A 187 0.45 5.60 -6.43
CA PHE A 187 0.06 6.90 -6.97
C PHE A 187 1.11 7.98 -6.72
N THR A 188 1.81 7.92 -5.57
CA THR A 188 2.88 8.88 -5.26
C THR A 188 4.08 8.66 -6.17
N GLY A 189 4.48 7.40 -6.41
CA GLY A 189 5.51 7.06 -7.39
C GLY A 189 5.16 7.59 -8.78
N THR A 190 3.93 7.37 -9.24
CA THR A 190 3.46 7.88 -10.54
C THR A 190 3.43 9.41 -10.60
N LEU A 191 3.03 10.08 -9.51
CA LEU A 191 3.04 11.54 -9.44
C LEU A 191 4.45 12.10 -9.59
N LEU A 192 5.42 11.56 -8.86
CA LEU A 192 6.82 11.99 -8.94
C LEU A 192 7.41 11.70 -10.32
N PHE A 193 7.10 10.53 -10.89
CA PHE A 193 7.48 10.18 -12.26
C PHE A 193 6.94 11.21 -13.25
N ALA A 194 5.64 11.54 -13.21
CA ALA A 194 5.03 12.54 -14.09
C ALA A 194 5.62 13.95 -13.90
N GLN A 195 5.88 14.35 -12.66
CA GLN A 195 6.49 15.65 -12.35
C GLN A 195 7.91 15.78 -12.91
N SER A 196 8.65 14.67 -13.04
CA SER A 196 9.99 14.69 -13.66
C SER A 196 9.98 15.18 -15.12
N PHE A 197 8.86 15.05 -15.84
CA PHE A 197 8.69 15.54 -17.21
C PHE A 197 8.17 16.98 -17.23
N GLY A 198 7.18 17.30 -16.38
CA GLY A 198 6.41 18.54 -16.44
C GLY A 198 6.93 19.73 -15.61
N ALA A 199 7.88 19.53 -14.70
CA ALA A 199 8.33 20.60 -13.80
C ALA A 199 9.11 21.70 -14.57
N ARG A 200 8.42 22.79 -14.92
CA ARG A 200 9.01 24.00 -15.54
C ARG A 200 9.82 24.78 -14.50
N GLY A 201 11.00 25.27 -14.89
CA GLY A 201 11.89 26.04 -14.00
C GLY A 201 12.64 25.20 -12.95
N VAL A 202 12.46 23.89 -12.94
CA VAL A 202 13.16 22.97 -12.04
C VAL A 202 14.45 22.47 -12.73
N SER A 203 15.55 22.47 -11.97
CA SER A 203 16.85 22.02 -12.47
C SER A 203 16.79 20.56 -12.93
N ILE A 204 17.60 20.21 -13.92
CA ILE A 204 17.61 18.86 -14.47
C ILE A 204 17.97 17.84 -13.37
N SER A 205 18.83 18.21 -12.41
CA SER A 205 19.21 17.33 -11.28
C SER A 205 18.02 16.96 -10.40
N ILE A 206 17.12 17.91 -10.13
CA ILE A 206 15.92 17.63 -9.33
C ILE A 206 14.99 16.69 -10.09
N LYS A 207 14.87 16.84 -11.41
CA LYS A 207 14.06 15.92 -12.24
C LYS A 207 14.58 14.49 -12.16
N ASP A 208 15.90 14.32 -12.17
CA ASP A 208 16.53 13.01 -12.02
C ASP A 208 16.33 12.44 -10.61
N SER A 209 16.42 13.27 -9.56
CA SER A 209 16.09 12.85 -8.20
C SER A 209 14.62 12.41 -8.05
N LEU A 210 13.68 13.09 -8.73
CA LEU A 210 12.27 12.71 -8.74
C LEU A 210 12.07 11.32 -9.37
N LEU A 211 12.81 10.98 -10.42
CA LEU A 211 12.78 9.65 -11.05
C LEU A 211 13.27 8.56 -10.09
N VAL A 212 14.39 8.81 -9.40
CA VAL A 212 14.91 7.84 -8.41
C VAL A 212 13.91 7.67 -7.26
N LEU A 213 13.36 8.77 -6.73
CA LEU A 213 12.37 8.71 -5.65
C LEU A 213 11.08 8.01 -6.10
N ALA A 214 10.63 8.23 -7.34
CA ALA A 214 9.50 7.50 -7.91
C ALA A 214 9.76 5.98 -7.93
N GLY A 215 10.97 5.56 -8.33
CA GLY A 215 11.36 4.15 -8.34
C GLY A 215 11.48 3.56 -6.94
N ILE A 216 11.92 4.32 -5.94
CA ILE A 216 11.91 3.88 -4.53
C ILE A 216 10.47 3.64 -4.06
N LEU A 217 9.54 4.54 -4.36
CA LEU A 217 8.14 4.37 -3.98
C LEU A 217 7.45 3.22 -4.72
N TYR A 218 7.79 2.97 -5.98
CA TYR A 218 7.37 1.75 -6.68
C TYR A 218 8.01 0.48 -6.12
N GLY A 219 9.26 0.53 -5.68
CA GLY A 219 9.89 -0.56 -4.94
C GLY A 219 9.15 -0.89 -3.65
N LEU A 220 8.83 0.14 -2.86
CA LEU A 220 8.03 -0.03 -1.65
C LEU A 220 6.62 -0.54 -1.95
N SER A 221 5.96 -0.04 -3.00
CA SER A 221 4.63 -0.54 -3.40
C SER A 221 4.71 -2.00 -3.85
N THR A 222 5.78 -2.39 -4.55
CA THR A 222 6.04 -3.77 -4.99
C THR A 222 6.31 -4.71 -3.82
N ALA A 223 7.05 -4.25 -2.80
CA ALA A 223 7.27 -5.00 -1.57
C ALA A 223 5.97 -5.18 -0.77
N VAL A 224 5.08 -4.18 -0.82
CA VAL A 224 3.75 -4.26 -0.20
C VAL A 224 2.84 -5.21 -1.00
N ARG A 225 2.85 -5.19 -2.33
CA ARG A 225 2.14 -6.13 -3.21
C ARG A 225 2.96 -6.41 -4.47
N GLY A 226 3.22 -7.69 -4.77
CA GLY A 226 4.07 -8.10 -5.90
C GLY A 226 3.62 -7.55 -7.27
N ASN A 227 2.32 -7.30 -7.46
CA ASN A 227 1.77 -6.68 -8.68
C ASN A 227 2.35 -5.28 -8.96
N GLY A 228 2.91 -4.61 -7.95
CA GLY A 228 3.60 -3.34 -8.10
C GLY A 228 4.79 -3.38 -9.06
N LEU A 229 5.35 -4.58 -9.32
CA LEU A 229 6.45 -4.77 -10.29
C LEU A 229 6.08 -4.24 -11.67
N LEU A 230 4.80 -4.32 -12.04
CA LEU A 230 4.29 -3.82 -13.33
C LEU A 230 4.40 -2.30 -13.46
N ASN A 231 4.48 -1.55 -12.36
CA ASN A 231 4.78 -0.12 -12.42
C ASN A 231 6.18 0.15 -12.99
N GLY A 232 7.08 -0.83 -12.99
CA GLY A 232 8.40 -0.75 -13.65
C GLY A 232 8.32 -0.56 -15.16
N ILE A 233 7.18 -0.84 -15.80
CA ILE A 233 7.00 -0.67 -17.25
C ILE A 233 7.24 0.78 -17.68
N VAL A 234 6.81 1.78 -16.90
CA VAL A 234 7.03 3.20 -17.28
C VAL A 234 8.51 3.58 -17.22
N PHE A 235 9.29 2.97 -16.32
CA PHE A 235 10.74 3.15 -16.27
C PHE A 235 11.43 2.45 -17.45
N PHE A 236 11.00 1.24 -17.78
CA PHE A 236 11.52 0.51 -18.94
C PHE A 236 11.27 1.28 -20.25
N GLU A 237 10.05 1.80 -20.41
CA GLU A 237 9.64 2.60 -21.56
C GLU A 237 10.51 3.86 -21.71
N GLU A 238 10.72 4.61 -20.62
CA GLU A 238 11.57 5.80 -20.63
C GLU A 238 13.04 5.44 -20.87
N ALA A 239 13.54 4.32 -20.33
CA ALA A 239 14.90 3.85 -20.56
C ALA A 239 15.15 3.59 -22.04
N CYS A 240 14.21 2.92 -22.72
CA CYS A 240 14.25 2.69 -24.16
C CYS A 240 14.26 4.01 -24.96
N ARG A 241 13.40 4.98 -24.58
CA ARG A 241 13.37 6.31 -25.22
C ARG A 241 14.69 7.06 -25.07
N VAL A 242 15.26 7.09 -23.86
CA VAL A 242 16.52 7.80 -23.60
C VAL A 242 17.69 7.10 -24.28
N LEU A 243 17.71 5.76 -24.29
CA LEU A 243 18.73 4.97 -24.98
C LEU A 243 18.71 5.23 -26.49
N TYR A 244 17.53 5.21 -27.11
CA TYR A 244 17.38 5.59 -28.52
C TYR A 244 17.80 7.04 -28.77
N SER A 245 17.47 7.97 -27.88
CA SER A 245 17.92 9.36 -28.01
C SER A 245 19.44 9.53 -27.92
N LEU A 246 20.14 8.65 -27.18
CA LEU A 246 21.60 8.63 -27.09
C LEU A 246 22.25 8.12 -28.37
N THR A 247 21.64 7.16 -29.09
CA THR A 247 22.17 6.69 -30.38
C THR A 247 22.09 7.78 -31.46
N GLN A 248 21.15 8.72 -31.34
CA GLN A 248 21.03 9.88 -32.23
C GLN A 248 21.96 11.04 -31.85
N GLY A 249 22.64 10.97 -30.71
CA GLY A 249 23.59 11.99 -30.27
C GLY A 249 23.80 12.00 -28.76
N PHE A 250 25.06 11.89 -28.36
CA PHE A 250 25.45 11.85 -26.95
C PHE A 250 25.29 13.23 -26.28
N SER A 251 24.74 13.21 -25.08
CA SER A 251 24.71 14.37 -24.18
C SER A 251 24.78 13.87 -22.74
N PHE A 252 25.59 14.52 -21.91
CA PHE A 252 25.72 14.16 -20.50
C PHE A 252 24.38 14.19 -19.75
N ALA A 253 23.48 15.12 -20.10
CA ALA A 253 22.15 15.21 -19.53
C ALA A 253 21.30 13.96 -19.85
N LYS A 254 21.37 13.46 -21.09
CA LYS A 254 20.67 12.22 -21.51
C LYS A 254 21.24 11.01 -20.79
N PHE A 255 22.58 10.90 -20.69
CA PHE A 255 23.23 9.81 -19.98
C PHE A 255 22.84 9.78 -18.49
N ARG A 256 22.87 10.93 -17.82
CA ARG A 256 22.45 11.02 -16.42
C ARG A 256 20.98 10.67 -16.21
N ARG A 257 20.10 11.08 -17.14
CA ARG A 257 18.69 10.67 -17.10
C ARG A 257 18.54 9.15 -17.24
N LEU A 258 19.30 8.52 -18.15
CA LEU A 258 19.31 7.06 -18.28
C LEU A 258 19.72 6.37 -16.97
N VAL A 259 20.76 6.88 -16.30
CA VAL A 259 21.19 6.38 -14.99
C VAL A 259 20.07 6.54 -13.95
N ALA A 260 19.42 7.69 -13.87
CA ALA A 260 18.33 7.93 -12.94
C ALA A 260 17.12 7.01 -13.16
N VAL A 261 16.74 6.79 -14.42
CA VAL A 261 15.68 5.85 -14.82
C VAL A 261 16.08 4.41 -14.50
N GLY A 262 17.31 4.02 -14.78
CA GLY A 262 17.85 2.70 -14.45
C GLY A 262 17.84 2.42 -12.95
N LEU A 263 18.30 3.38 -12.13
CA LEU A 263 18.24 3.30 -10.67
C LEU A 263 16.79 3.17 -10.18
N GLY A 264 15.86 3.95 -10.74
CA GLY A 264 14.44 3.85 -10.39
C GLY A 264 13.82 2.48 -10.74
N GLY A 265 14.17 1.93 -11.90
CA GLY A 265 13.77 0.57 -12.31
C GLY A 265 14.34 -0.52 -11.39
N ILE A 266 15.62 -0.41 -11.02
CA ILE A 266 16.27 -1.33 -10.07
C ILE A 266 15.57 -1.27 -8.71
N CYS A 267 15.27 -0.07 -8.18
CA CYS A 267 14.52 0.07 -6.93
C CYS A 267 13.15 -0.62 -6.99
N THR A 268 12.46 -0.52 -8.13
CA THR A 268 11.17 -1.22 -8.34
C THR A 268 11.33 -2.73 -8.27
N GLY A 269 12.32 -3.28 -8.99
CA GLY A 269 12.61 -4.72 -8.99
C GLY A 269 13.08 -5.25 -7.62
N LEU A 270 13.88 -4.47 -6.88
CA LEU A 270 14.32 -4.82 -5.53
C LEU A 270 13.14 -5.00 -4.56
N GLY A 271 12.06 -4.25 -4.76
CA GLY A 271 10.82 -4.44 -4.02
C GLY A 271 10.21 -5.84 -4.16
N PHE A 272 10.40 -6.49 -5.31
CA PHE A 272 9.94 -7.85 -5.56
C PHE A 272 10.93 -8.92 -5.08
N VAL A 273 12.23 -8.69 -5.32
CA VAL A 273 13.29 -9.66 -5.04
C VAL A 273 13.60 -9.76 -3.55
N LEU A 274 13.62 -8.64 -2.83
CA LEU A 274 14.07 -8.62 -1.43
C LEU A 274 13.19 -9.47 -0.49
N PRO A 275 11.84 -9.38 -0.51
CA PRO A 275 11.01 -10.27 0.31
C PRO A 275 11.26 -11.75 -0.02
N GLN A 276 11.40 -12.11 -1.29
CA GLN A 276 11.66 -13.49 -1.69
C GLN A 276 13.02 -13.99 -1.22
N TYR A 277 14.04 -13.13 -1.27
CA TYR A 277 15.36 -13.45 -0.73
C TYR A 277 15.31 -13.69 0.79
N ILE A 278 14.58 -12.84 1.54
CA ILE A 278 14.41 -13.04 2.99
C ILE A 278 13.68 -14.35 3.27
N ALA A 279 12.66 -14.69 2.49
CA ALA A 279 11.96 -15.97 2.61
C ALA A 279 12.88 -17.16 2.37
N TYR A 280 13.70 -17.08 1.33
CA TYR A 280 14.68 -18.11 1.01
C TYR A 280 15.70 -18.29 2.15
N GLN A 281 16.19 -17.20 2.73
CA GLN A 281 17.08 -17.28 3.90
C GLN A 281 16.38 -17.89 5.12
N HIS A 282 15.07 -17.66 5.28
CA HIS A 282 14.31 -18.18 6.41
C HIS A 282 14.00 -19.68 6.30
N PHE A 283 13.65 -20.18 5.10
CA PHE A 283 13.22 -21.56 4.91
C PHE A 283 14.26 -22.48 4.27
N CYS A 284 15.10 -21.96 3.36
CA CYS A 284 15.98 -22.79 2.55
C CYS A 284 17.44 -22.79 3.05
N ALA A 285 17.91 -21.72 3.72
CA ALA A 285 19.33 -21.59 4.06
C ALA A 285 19.78 -22.42 5.26
N THR A 286 18.88 -22.74 6.19
CA THR A 286 19.21 -23.45 7.44
C THR A 286 18.68 -24.89 7.51
N HIS A 287 17.73 -25.25 6.65
CA HIS A 287 17.12 -26.58 6.63
C HIS A 287 17.11 -27.11 5.20
N GLU A 288 18.02 -28.05 4.90
CA GLU A 288 17.93 -28.92 3.73
C GLU A 288 16.79 -29.92 3.95
N ASP A 289 15.56 -29.44 3.89
CA ASP A 289 14.38 -30.29 3.86
C ASP A 289 14.06 -30.61 2.39
N PRO A 290 14.28 -31.86 1.93
CA PRO A 290 14.03 -32.23 0.53
C PRO A 290 12.55 -32.11 0.14
N SER A 291 11.63 -31.92 1.09
CA SER A 291 10.22 -31.64 0.81
C SER A 291 9.97 -30.24 0.23
N ARG A 292 10.91 -29.29 0.36
CA ARG A 292 10.76 -27.91 -0.14
C ARG A 292 11.29 -27.75 -1.56
N GLU A 293 10.54 -28.26 -2.52
CA GLU A 293 10.92 -28.29 -3.94
C GLU A 293 11.30 -26.92 -4.52
N TRP A 294 10.68 -25.84 -4.03
CA TRP A 294 10.93 -24.49 -4.54
C TRP A 294 12.32 -23.93 -4.18
N CYS A 295 12.95 -24.45 -3.12
CA CYS A 295 14.33 -24.11 -2.76
C CYS A 295 15.34 -24.63 -3.80
N HIS A 296 14.99 -25.71 -4.52
CA HIS A 296 15.87 -26.37 -5.49
C HIS A 296 15.62 -25.96 -6.96
N ARG A 297 14.61 -25.10 -7.21
CA ARG A 297 14.33 -24.58 -8.56
C ARG A 297 15.44 -23.61 -8.99
N THR A 298 15.71 -23.53 -10.30
CA THR A 298 16.74 -22.63 -10.88
C THR A 298 16.56 -21.16 -10.47
N ILE A 299 15.31 -20.73 -10.35
CA ILE A 299 14.94 -19.44 -9.79
C ILE A 299 13.99 -19.73 -8.62
N PRO A 300 14.48 -19.74 -7.37
CA PRO A 300 13.63 -20.02 -6.22
C PRO A 300 12.65 -18.87 -6.02
N SER A 301 11.36 -19.20 -5.91
CA SER A 301 10.30 -18.22 -5.65
C SER A 301 9.26 -18.79 -4.70
N ILE A 302 9.21 -18.23 -3.50
CA ILE A 302 8.17 -18.55 -2.54
C ILE A 302 6.79 -18.14 -3.06
N TYR A 303 6.68 -17.06 -3.83
CA TYR A 303 5.40 -16.62 -4.36
C TYR A 303 4.83 -17.61 -5.38
N SER A 304 5.66 -18.10 -6.32
CA SER A 304 5.24 -19.14 -7.25
C SER A 304 4.90 -20.45 -6.54
N PHE A 305 5.68 -20.83 -5.52
CA PHE A 305 5.39 -22.01 -4.72
C PHE A 305 4.06 -21.89 -3.99
N VAL A 306 3.82 -20.77 -3.29
CA VAL A 306 2.58 -20.59 -2.54
C VAL A 306 1.37 -20.59 -3.47
N GLN A 307 1.50 -19.98 -4.65
CA GLN A 307 0.47 -19.96 -5.68
C GLN A 307 0.17 -21.32 -6.31
N ASP A 308 1.16 -22.22 -6.37
CA ASP A 308 1.03 -23.56 -6.98
C ASP A 308 0.57 -24.61 -5.95
N HIS A 309 1.00 -24.47 -4.69
CA HIS A 309 0.78 -25.47 -3.65
C HIS A 309 -0.45 -25.20 -2.78
N TYR A 310 -0.82 -23.94 -2.52
CA TYR A 310 -1.91 -23.59 -1.60
C TYR A 310 -3.14 -22.99 -2.30
N TRP A 311 -3.06 -22.67 -3.59
CA TRP A 311 -4.12 -22.05 -4.38
C TRP A 311 -4.32 -22.74 -5.72
#